data_AF-A0A0F9IYT7-F1
#
_entry.id   AF-A0A0F9IYT7-F1
#
_cell.length_a   1.000
_cell.length_b   1.000
_cell.length_c   1.000
_cell.angle_alpha   90.00
_cell.angle_beta   90.00
_cell.angle_gamma   90.00
#
_symmetry.space_group_name_H-M   'P 1'
#
loop_
_entity.id
_entity.type
_entity.pdbx_description
1 polymer ?
#
loop_
_entity_poly.entity_id
_entity_poly.type
_entity_poly.pdbx_seq_one_letter_code
_entity_poly.pdbx_strand_id
1 'polypeptide(L)'
;MEQENVELDKCGIGEDKPQIGPKRVVIEEYKIEMVKNQAGKEIGNKLNLLVKHPDVSDRQIEISGLKYEVNGQIKTSGLWVKLDEDNKLPFRSATAHLVRFLKKADIANLKGEQVDTVADDNGYLVIKAY
;
A
#
# COMPACT_ATOMS: atom_id res chain seq x y z
N MET A 1 12.52 30.93 -1.35
CA MET A 1 11.44 30.24 -0.62
C MET A 1 12.08 29.69 0.64
N GLU A 2 11.89 30.43 1.73
CA GLU A 2 12.45 30.12 3.05
C GLU A 2 11.84 28.81 3.54
N GLN A 3 12.71 27.88 3.96
CA GLN A 3 12.29 26.69 4.68
C GLN A 3 11.93 27.14 6.10
N GLU A 4 10.68 26.93 6.52
CA GLU A 4 10.32 27.05 7.93
C GLU A 4 11.14 26.02 8.71
N ASN A 5 12.05 26.53 9.54
CA ASN A 5 12.73 25.76 10.58
C ASN A 5 11.65 25.23 11.52
N VAL A 6 11.28 23.96 11.38
CA VAL A 6 10.48 23.29 12.40
C VAL A 6 11.35 23.16 13.64
N GLU A 7 11.00 23.92 14.68
CA GLU A 7 11.55 23.81 16.04
C GLU A 7 11.35 22.38 16.56
N LEU A 8 12.40 21.55 16.43
CA LEU A 8 12.41 20.14 16.81
C LEU A 8 12.16 19.92 18.32
N ASP A 9 12.30 20.97 19.12
CA ASP A 9 12.03 21.06 20.55
C ASP A 9 10.54 21.21 20.89
N LYS A 10 9.67 21.43 19.89
CA LYS A 10 8.20 21.50 20.03
C LYS A 10 7.47 20.35 19.33
N CYS A 11 8.16 19.30 18.92
CA CYS A 11 7.54 18.09 18.40
C CYS A 11 6.87 17.31 19.55
N GLY A 12 5.54 17.29 19.60
CA GLY A 12 4.78 16.42 20.50
C GLY A 12 4.90 14.94 20.12
N ILE A 13 4.54 14.04 21.05
CA ILE A 13 4.40 12.61 20.76
C ILE A 13 3.13 12.45 19.91
N GLY A 14 3.26 11.86 18.71
CA GLY A 14 2.10 11.54 17.88
C GLY A 14 1.18 10.55 18.60
N GLU A 15 -0.13 10.71 18.44
CA GLU A 15 -1.12 9.81 19.05
C GLU A 15 -0.82 8.35 18.70
N ASP A 16 -0.82 7.48 19.72
CA ASP A 16 -0.67 6.04 19.58
C ASP A 16 -1.88 5.52 18.81
N LYS A 17 -1.76 5.46 17.48
CA LYS A 17 -2.81 4.90 16.62
C LYS A 17 -2.98 3.45 17.05
N PRO A 18 -4.21 2.97 17.30
CA PRO A 18 -4.43 1.59 17.70
C PRO A 18 -3.69 0.68 16.72
N GLN A 19 -2.75 -0.12 17.25
CA GLN A 19 -1.90 -0.98 16.45
C GLN A 19 -2.75 -2.13 15.91
N ILE A 20 -3.25 -1.95 14.70
CA ILE A 20 -4.11 -2.94 14.05
C ILE A 20 -3.22 -4.10 13.60
N GLY A 21 -3.48 -5.27 14.17
CA GLY A 21 -2.64 -6.45 13.96
C GLY A 21 -2.86 -7.13 12.61
N PRO A 22 -1.93 -8.00 12.17
CA PRO A 22 -2.07 -8.83 10.97
C PRO A 22 -3.32 -9.71 11.00
N LYS A 23 -4.25 -9.50 10.07
CA LYS A 23 -5.45 -10.33 9.87
C LYS A 23 -5.84 -10.45 8.40
N ARG A 24 -6.78 -11.35 8.13
CA ARG A 24 -7.47 -11.40 6.85
C ARG A 24 -8.45 -10.24 6.74
N VAL A 25 -8.40 -9.52 5.63
CA VAL A 25 -9.21 -8.34 5.34
C VAL A 25 -9.92 -8.48 3.99
N VAL A 26 -10.97 -7.70 3.77
CA VAL A 26 -11.70 -7.63 2.49
C VAL A 26 -11.34 -6.33 1.79
N ILE A 27 -10.95 -6.39 0.52
CA ILE A 27 -10.77 -5.18 -0.30
C ILE A 27 -12.15 -4.67 -0.70
N GLU A 28 -12.56 -3.51 -0.18
CA GLU A 28 -13.86 -2.92 -0.52
C GLU A 28 -13.76 -1.98 -1.73
N GLU A 29 -12.63 -1.28 -1.85
CA GLU A 29 -12.39 -0.31 -2.90
C GLU A 29 -10.89 -0.13 -3.14
N TYR A 30 -10.54 0.55 -4.23
CA TYR A 30 -9.18 0.98 -4.50
C TYR A 30 -9.18 2.43 -4.98
N LYS A 31 -8.08 3.13 -4.69
CA LYS A 31 -7.79 4.46 -5.21
C LYS A 31 -6.41 4.47 -5.84
N ILE A 32 -6.26 5.23 -6.91
CA ILE A 32 -4.95 5.51 -7.50
C ILE A 32 -4.69 7.00 -7.31
N GLU A 33 -3.64 7.33 -6.56
CA GLU A 33 -3.32 8.70 -6.19
C GLU A 33 -1.92 9.08 -6.67
N MET A 34 -1.79 10.31 -7.20
CA MET A 34 -0.49 10.86 -7.60
C MET A 34 0.28 11.29 -6.37
N VAL A 35 1.38 10.60 -6.07
CA VAL A 35 2.27 10.96 -4.97
C VAL A 35 3.23 12.05 -5.43
N LYS A 36 3.34 13.12 -4.63
CA LYS A 36 4.28 14.23 -4.84
C LYS A 36 5.32 14.23 -3.72
N ASN A 37 6.54 14.67 -4.04
CA ASN A 37 7.57 14.89 -3.02
C ASN A 37 7.33 16.20 -2.26
N GLN A 38 8.16 16.50 -1.26
CA GLN A 38 8.06 17.74 -0.47
C GLN A 38 8.18 19.03 -1.29
N ALA A 39 8.86 18.97 -2.45
CA ALA A 39 8.97 20.09 -3.39
C ALA A 39 7.77 20.18 -4.36
N GLY A 40 6.72 19.37 -4.17
CA GLY A 40 5.54 19.32 -5.03
C GLY A 40 5.77 18.60 -6.37
N LYS A 41 6.96 18.02 -6.60
CA LYS A 41 7.25 17.28 -7.83
C LYS A 41 6.58 15.91 -7.78
N GLU A 42 5.91 15.57 -8.89
CA GLU A 42 5.28 14.26 -9.08
C GLU A 42 6.33 13.13 -9.06
N ILE A 43 6.10 12.16 -8.19
CA ILE A 43 6.89 10.93 -8.08
C ILE A 43 6.24 9.83 -8.94
N GLY A 44 4.92 9.69 -8.84
CA GLY A 44 4.16 8.71 -9.61
C GLY A 44 2.87 8.29 -8.92
N ASN A 45 2.10 7.47 -9.63
CA ASN A 45 0.81 6.97 -9.16
C ASN A 45 0.99 5.79 -8.20
N LYS A 46 0.30 5.82 -7.07
CA LYS A 46 0.28 4.74 -6.08
C LYS A 46 -1.14 4.19 -5.93
N LEU A 47 -1.24 2.86 -5.91
CA LEU A 47 -2.46 2.14 -5.60
C LEU A 47 -2.62 2.02 -4.09
N ASN A 48 -3.76 2.49 -3.61
CA ASN A 48 -4.19 2.42 -2.23
C ASN A 48 -5.42 1.50 -2.18
N LEU A 49 -5.33 0.39 -1.45
CA LEU A 49 -6.44 -0.52 -1.25
C LEU A 49 -7.18 -0.12 0.02
N LEU A 50 -8.48 0.14 -0.11
CA LEU A 50 -9.34 0.46 1.03
C LEU A 50 -9.96 -0.86 1.48
N VAL A 51 -9.53 -1.32 2.65
CA VAL A 51 -9.90 -2.62 3.19
C VAL A 51 -10.77 -2.49 4.43
N LYS A 52 -11.71 -3.42 4.56
CA LYS A 52 -12.44 -3.64 5.80
C LYS A 52 -11.65 -4.59 6.68
N HIS A 53 -11.26 -4.10 7.85
CA HIS A 53 -10.52 -4.87 8.84
C HIS A 53 -11.46 -5.37 9.95
N PRO A 54 -11.35 -6.63 10.39
CA PRO A 54 -12.25 -7.17 11.41
C PRO A 54 -12.16 -6.45 12.76
N ASP A 55 -10.99 -5.88 13.09
CA ASP A 55 -10.79 -5.13 14.35
C ASP A 55 -11.24 -3.68 14.30
N VAL A 56 -11.67 -3.19 13.13
CA VAL A 56 -12.04 -1.79 12.91
C VAL A 56 -13.32 -1.76 12.08
N SER A 57 -14.45 -1.68 12.76
CA SER A 57 -15.78 -1.76 12.12
C SER A 57 -16.31 -0.43 11.60
N ASP A 58 -15.75 0.69 12.06
CA ASP A 58 -16.26 2.05 11.85
C ASP A 58 -15.53 2.82 10.75
N ARG A 59 -14.41 2.30 10.23
CA ARG A 59 -13.63 2.94 9.16
C ARG A 59 -12.91 1.92 8.28
N GLN A 60 -12.59 2.35 7.06
CA GLN A 60 -11.71 1.61 6.17
C GLN A 60 -10.24 1.85 6.54
N ILE A 61 -9.41 0.84 6.34
CA ILE A 61 -7.96 0.97 6.43
C ILE A 61 -7.40 1.08 5.03
N GLU A 62 -6.48 2.00 4.84
CA GLU A 62 -5.75 2.12 3.59
C GLU A 62 -4.45 1.31 3.64
N ILE A 63 -4.29 0.37 2.71
CA ILE A 63 -3.07 -0.42 2.56
C ILE A 63 -2.51 -0.19 1.17
N SER A 64 -1.26 0.26 1.11
CA SER A 64 -0.57 0.58 -0.15
C SER A 64 0.79 -0.11 -0.29
N GLY A 65 1.03 -1.13 0.55
CA GLY A 65 2.24 -1.94 0.57
C GLY A 65 1.95 -3.43 0.38
N LEU A 66 2.95 -4.12 -0.16
CA LEU A 66 2.93 -5.54 -0.45
C LEU A 66 4.24 -6.17 0.05
N LYS A 67 4.12 -7.27 0.79
CA LYS A 67 5.24 -8.16 1.13
C LYS A 67 5.11 -9.43 0.28
N TYR A 68 6.08 -9.69 -0.57
CA TYR A 68 6.03 -10.73 -1.61
C TYR A 68 7.41 -11.37 -1.83
N GLU A 69 7.42 -12.57 -2.38
CA GLU A 69 8.66 -13.27 -2.73
C GLU A 69 9.11 -12.92 -4.15
N VAL A 70 10.38 -12.58 -4.29
CA VAL A 70 11.04 -12.41 -5.59
C VAL A 70 12.45 -12.98 -5.54
N ASN A 71 12.75 -13.92 -6.45
CA ASN A 71 14.05 -14.61 -6.52
C ASN A 71 14.46 -15.28 -5.19
N GLY A 72 13.52 -15.95 -4.50
CA GLY A 72 13.80 -16.62 -3.23
C GLY A 72 13.92 -15.70 -2.01
N GLN A 73 13.63 -14.40 -2.16
CA GLN A 73 13.73 -13.41 -1.09
C GLN A 73 12.40 -12.71 -0.86
N ILE A 74 12.01 -12.58 0.41
CA ILE A 74 10.86 -11.76 0.81
C ILE A 74 11.25 -10.28 0.73
N LYS A 75 10.47 -9.51 -0.02
CA LYS A 75 10.64 -8.05 -0.14
C LYS A 75 9.34 -7.34 0.19
N THR A 76 9.47 -6.14 0.77
CA THR A 76 8.36 -5.21 0.93
C THR A 76 8.47 -4.11 -0.11
N SER A 77 7.37 -3.77 -0.77
CA SER A 77 7.33 -2.67 -1.73
C SER A 77 5.97 -1.98 -1.73
N GLY A 78 5.94 -0.72 -2.14
CA GLY A 78 4.70 -0.01 -2.41
C GLY A 78 4.01 -0.52 -3.68
N LEU A 79 2.69 -0.43 -3.70
CA LEU A 79 1.87 -0.75 -4.87
C LEU A 79 1.89 0.41 -5.89
N TRP A 80 3.03 0.61 -6.55
CA TRP A 80 3.16 1.65 -7.57
C TRP A 80 2.48 1.24 -8.89
N VAL A 81 1.80 2.19 -9.53
CA VAL A 81 1.13 2.02 -10.81
C VAL A 81 1.92 2.78 -11.87
N LYS A 82 2.76 2.04 -12.60
CA LYS A 82 3.43 2.51 -13.81
C LYS A 82 3.03 1.55 -14.92
N LEU A 83 2.70 2.08 -16.09
CA LEU A 83 2.40 1.27 -17.27
C LEU A 83 3.63 1.16 -18.18
N ASP A 84 3.73 0.07 -18.92
CA ASP A 84 4.68 -0.09 -20.03
C ASP A 84 4.13 0.50 -21.34
N GLU A 85 4.87 0.34 -22.43
CA GLU A 85 4.53 0.86 -23.77
C GLU A 85 3.21 0.28 -24.31
N ASP A 86 2.80 -0.90 -23.84
CA ASP A 86 1.54 -1.55 -24.22
C ASP A 86 0.37 -1.18 -23.28
N ASN A 87 0.55 -0.17 -22.43
CA ASN A 87 -0.40 0.23 -21.38
C ASN A 87 -0.71 -0.87 -20.36
N LYS A 88 0.25 -1.77 -20.08
CA LYS A 88 0.10 -2.85 -19.11
C LYS A 88 0.97 -2.63 -17.88
N LEU A 89 0.62 -3.29 -16.77
CA LEU A 89 1.49 -3.32 -15.60
C LEU A 89 2.77 -4.10 -15.93
N PRO A 90 3.97 -3.54 -15.71
CA PRO A 90 5.22 -4.26 -15.89
C PRO A 90 5.20 -5.56 -15.10
N PHE A 91 5.53 -6.66 -15.76
CA PHE A 91 5.38 -8.01 -15.20
C PHE A 91 6.05 -8.16 -13.82
N ARG A 92 7.21 -7.51 -13.59
CA ARG A 92 7.96 -7.61 -12.34
C ARG A 92 7.55 -6.58 -11.27
N SER A 93 6.56 -5.74 -11.53
CA SER A 93 6.07 -4.77 -10.54
C SER A 93 5.34 -5.46 -9.38
N ALA A 94 5.40 -4.86 -8.19
CA ALA A 94 4.67 -5.34 -7.01
C ALA A 94 3.16 -5.42 -7.28
N THR A 95 2.60 -4.41 -7.94
CA THR A 95 1.18 -4.38 -8.32
C THR A 95 0.81 -5.51 -9.27
N ALA A 96 1.62 -5.80 -10.29
CA ALA A 96 1.40 -6.96 -11.16
C ALA A 96 1.52 -8.29 -10.41
N HIS A 97 2.45 -8.38 -9.45
CA HIS A 97 2.58 -9.56 -8.59
C HIS A 97 1.33 -9.80 -7.75
N LEU A 98 0.79 -8.76 -7.11
CA LEU A 98 -0.45 -8.85 -6.35
C LEU A 98 -1.63 -9.32 -7.22
N VAL A 99 -1.84 -8.70 -8.39
CA VAL A 99 -2.93 -9.06 -9.31
C VAL A 99 -2.83 -10.53 -9.73
N ARG A 100 -1.63 -11.02 -10.06
CA ARG A 100 -1.40 -12.44 -10.40
C ARG A 100 -1.57 -13.37 -9.22
N PHE A 101 -1.06 -12.99 -8.05
CA PHE A 101 -1.18 -13.78 -6.82
C PHE A 101 -2.65 -14.06 -6.49
N LEU A 102 -3.50 -13.04 -6.66
CA LEU A 102 -4.95 -13.13 -6.48
C LEU A 102 -5.69 -13.68 -7.71
N LYS A 103 -4.96 -14.08 -8.76
CA LYS A 103 -5.48 -14.65 -10.02
C LYS A 103 -6.53 -13.76 -10.68
N LYS A 104 -6.31 -12.45 -10.67
CA LYS A 104 -7.19 -11.44 -11.28
C LYS A 104 -6.63 -10.95 -12.62
N ALA A 105 -7.52 -10.41 -13.45
CA ALA A 105 -7.16 -9.87 -14.75
C ALA A 105 -6.51 -8.47 -14.64
N ASP A 106 -6.97 -7.66 -13.68
CA ASP A 106 -6.58 -6.27 -13.53
C ASP A 106 -6.81 -5.77 -12.08
N ILE A 107 -6.47 -4.50 -11.83
CA ILE A 107 -6.66 -3.83 -10.54
C ILE A 107 -8.15 -3.70 -10.17
N ALA A 108 -9.03 -3.49 -11.15
CA ALA A 108 -10.46 -3.30 -10.89
C ALA A 108 -11.10 -4.55 -10.27
N ASN A 109 -10.63 -5.72 -10.71
CA ASN A 109 -11.06 -7.02 -10.21
C ASN A 109 -10.46 -7.42 -8.85
N LEU A 110 -9.75 -6.52 -8.15
CA LEU A 110 -9.30 -6.74 -6.77
C LEU A 110 -10.41 -6.49 -5.74
N LYS A 111 -11.44 -5.71 -6.09
CA LYS A 111 -12.57 -5.44 -5.21
C LYS A 111 -13.33 -6.72 -4.87
N GLY A 112 -13.63 -6.90 -3.59
CA GLY A 112 -14.31 -8.07 -3.03
C GLY A 112 -13.39 -9.20 -2.61
N GLU A 113 -12.09 -9.13 -2.93
CA GLU A 113 -11.15 -10.19 -2.57
C GLU A 113 -10.78 -10.16 -1.10
N GLN A 114 -10.57 -11.37 -0.55
CA GLN A 114 -10.01 -11.55 0.78
C GLN A 114 -8.51 -11.72 0.68
N VAL A 115 -7.78 -10.93 1.47
CA VAL A 115 -6.32 -10.93 1.48
C VAL A 115 -5.80 -11.02 2.90
N ASP A 116 -4.72 -11.77 3.08
CA ASP A 116 -4.00 -11.82 4.35
C ASP A 116 -3.05 -10.62 4.43
N THR A 117 -2.90 -10.08 5.63
CA THR A 117 -1.97 -8.97 5.91
C THR A 117 -0.84 -9.41 6.82
N VAL A 118 0.24 -8.64 6.84
CA VAL A 118 1.41 -8.83 7.71
C VAL A 118 2.00 -7.47 8.05
N ALA A 119 2.76 -7.37 9.15
CA ALA A 119 3.55 -6.18 9.42
C ALA A 119 4.78 -6.12 8.51
N ASP A 120 5.09 -4.93 8.00
CA ASP A 120 6.40 -4.63 7.45
C ASP A 120 7.44 -4.40 8.55
N ASP A 121 8.67 -4.09 8.14
CA ASP A 121 9.80 -3.95 9.05
C ASP A 121 9.69 -2.68 9.93
N ASN A 122 8.77 -1.76 9.60
CA ASN A 122 8.43 -0.57 10.38
C ASN A 122 7.14 -0.73 11.21
N GLY A 123 6.53 -1.92 11.18
CA GLY A 123 5.28 -2.21 11.91
C GLY A 123 4.01 -1.76 11.19
N TYR A 124 4.07 -1.32 9.93
CA TYR A 124 2.89 -0.98 9.14
C TYR A 124 2.25 -2.23 8.54
N LEU A 125 0.92 -2.23 8.48
CA LEU A 125 0.16 -3.31 7.87
C LEU A 125 0.31 -3.28 6.34
N VAL A 126 0.74 -4.40 5.75
CA VAL A 126 0.89 -4.60 4.31
C VAL A 126 0.22 -5.88 3.84
N ILE A 127 -0.11 -5.98 2.56
CA ILE A 127 -0.66 -7.21 1.98
C ILE A 127 0.41 -8.30 1.95
N LYS A 128 0.05 -9.53 2.33
CA LYS A 128 0.90 -10.71 2.19
C LYS A 128 0.62 -11.42 0.85
N ALA A 129 1.64 -11.60 0.02
CA ALA A 129 1.53 -12.25 -1.29
C ALA A 129 2.74 -13.17 -1.60
N TYR A 130 2.99 -14.10 -0.69
CA TYR A 130 3.94 -15.22 -0.82
C TYR A 130 3.37 -16.46 -0.14
#